data_AF-A0A2N2LGQ8-F1
#
_entry.id   AF-A0A2N2LGQ8-F1
#
_cell.length_a   1.000
_cell.length_b   1.000
_cell.length_c   1.000
_cell.angle_alpha   90.00
_cell.angle_beta   90.00
_cell.angle_gamma   90.00
#
_symmetry.space_group_name_H-M   'P 1'
#
loop_
_entity.id
_entity.type
_entity.pdbx_description
1 polymer ?
#
loop_
_entity_poly.entity_id
_entity_poly.type
_entity_poly.pdbx_seq_one_letter_code
_entity_poly.pdbx_strand_id
1 'polypeptide(L)'
;MTAVVGRASFSRDGRYRYSLVRRWGDGPRVAWVMLNPSTADATRDDPTLRRVIAISRRAGFGALEVVNLWALRSAHPADLARAADPVGPRADAALWRALA
;
A
#
# COMPACT_ATOMS: atom_id res chain seq x y z
N MET A 1 10.73 18.58 -11.78
CA MET A 1 9.92 17.47 -11.23
C MET A 1 10.77 16.73 -10.22
N THR A 2 10.39 16.73 -8.94
CA THR A 2 10.98 15.86 -7.93
C THR A 2 10.75 14.40 -8.31
N ALA A 3 11.79 13.57 -8.22
CA ALA A 3 11.67 12.14 -8.44
C ALA A 3 10.66 11.54 -7.45
N VAL A 4 9.83 10.61 -7.92
CA VAL A 4 8.92 9.88 -7.03
C VAL A 4 9.75 8.91 -6.20
N VAL A 5 9.70 9.04 -4.88
CA VAL A 5 10.37 8.11 -3.96
C VAL A 5 9.34 7.10 -3.46
N GLY A 6 9.63 5.82 -3.65
CA GLY A 6 8.80 4.72 -3.18
C GLY A 6 9.44 3.95 -2.03
N ARG A 7 8.61 3.49 -1.09
CA ARG A 7 8.99 2.56 -0.01
C ARG A 7 7.91 1.52 0.17
N ALA A 8 8.29 0.30 0.50
CA ALA A 8 7.35 -0.78 0.79
C ALA A 8 7.86 -1.57 1.99
N SER A 9 6.93 -2.03 2.83
CA SER A 9 7.22 -2.87 3.99
C SER A 9 6.65 -4.25 3.77
N PHE A 10 7.47 -5.28 3.97
CA PHE A 10 7.11 -6.68 3.74
C PHE A 10 7.44 -7.57 4.95
N SER A 11 6.83 -8.75 5.01
CA SER A 11 7.35 -9.85 5.82
C SER A 11 8.72 -10.32 5.29
N ARG A 12 9.49 -11.04 6.12
CA ARG A 12 10.83 -11.55 5.74
C ARG A 12 10.78 -12.46 4.51
N ASP A 13 9.70 -13.22 4.37
CA ASP A 13 9.46 -14.12 3.24
C ASP A 13 8.75 -13.44 2.06
N GLY A 14 8.45 -12.13 2.16
CA GLY A 14 7.81 -11.35 1.11
C GLY A 14 6.34 -11.70 0.84
N ARG A 15 5.72 -12.61 1.60
CA ARG A 15 4.31 -13.04 1.43
C ARG A 15 3.32 -11.94 1.80
N TYR A 16 3.65 -11.16 2.82
CA TYR A 16 2.82 -10.06 3.31
C TYR A 16 3.42 -8.72 2.91
N ARG A 17 2.59 -7.78 2.47
CA ARG A 17 2.95 -6.36 2.32
C ARG A 17 2.14 -5.53 3.30
N TYR A 18 2.83 -4.89 4.24
CA TYR A 18 2.19 -4.14 5.31
C TYR A 18 1.88 -2.69 4.91
N SER A 19 2.74 -2.07 4.10
CA SER A 19 2.47 -0.74 3.56
C SER A 19 3.22 -0.47 2.27
N LEU A 20 2.72 0.51 1.51
CA LEU A 20 3.32 0.99 0.28
C LEU A 20 3.19 2.51 0.20
N VAL A 21 4.32 3.20 0.22
CA VAL A 21 4.41 4.66 0.21
C VAL A 21 4.87 5.17 -1.15
N ARG A 22 4.30 6.28 -1.58
CA ARG A 22 4.76 7.10 -2.71
C ARG A 22 4.79 8.56 -2.30
N ARG A 23 5.92 9.23 -2.49
CA ARG A 23 6.07 10.68 -2.30
C ARG A 23 6.57 11.31 -3.59
N TRP A 24 5.92 12.39 -4.02
CA TRP A 24 6.26 13.12 -5.25
C TRP A 24 6.51 14.60 -5.03
N GLY A 25 6.24 15.11 -3.84
CA GLY A 25 6.54 16.49 -3.48
C GLY A 25 6.34 16.75 -1.99
N ASP A 26 6.36 18.02 -1.66
CA ASP A 26 6.04 18.52 -0.33
C ASP A 26 4.53 18.52 -0.12
N GLY A 27 4.10 18.52 1.14
CA GLY A 27 2.69 18.50 1.51
C GLY A 27 2.25 17.22 2.24
N PRO A 28 0.96 17.17 2.62
CA PRO A 28 0.42 16.12 3.47
C PRO A 28 0.42 14.76 2.77
N ARG A 29 0.39 13.70 3.58
CA ARG A 29 0.23 12.31 3.17
C ARG A 29 -1.25 11.93 3.30
N VAL A 30 -1.82 11.26 2.30
CA VAL A 30 -3.13 10.61 2.41
C VAL A 30 -2.97 9.11 2.61
N ALA A 31 -3.75 8.53 3.52
CA ALA A 31 -3.84 7.08 3.70
C ALA A 31 -4.95 6.50 2.81
N TRP A 32 -4.63 5.45 2.06
CA TRP A 32 -5.61 4.63 1.34
C TRP A 32 -5.69 3.25 2.00
N VAL A 33 -6.86 2.91 2.53
CA VAL A 33 -7.15 1.57 3.07
C VAL A 33 -7.81 0.74 1.97
N MET A 34 -7.14 -0.33 1.56
CA MET A 34 -7.57 -1.20 0.46
C MET A 34 -7.77 -2.65 0.92
N LEU A 35 -8.27 -3.51 0.03
CA LEU A 35 -8.58 -4.90 0.37
C LEU A 35 -7.32 -5.72 0.68
N ASN A 36 -6.51 -5.98 -0.33
CA ASN A 36 -5.28 -6.76 -0.22
C ASN A 36 -4.21 -6.28 -1.21
N PRO A 37 -2.92 -6.48 -0.91
CA PRO A 37 -1.85 -6.11 -1.81
C PRO A 37 -1.77 -7.06 -3.00
N SER A 38 -1.42 -6.52 -4.16
CA SER A 38 -1.09 -7.29 -5.38
C SER A 38 0.41 -7.19 -5.67
N THR A 39 0.79 -6.83 -6.90
CA THR A 39 2.18 -6.88 -7.38
C THR A 39 2.98 -5.61 -7.14
N ALA A 40 2.37 -4.46 -6.85
CA ALA A 40 3.13 -3.23 -6.63
C ALA A 40 4.14 -3.31 -5.46
N ASP A 41 5.30 -2.68 -5.63
CA ASP A 41 6.40 -2.68 -4.66
C ASP A 41 7.04 -1.29 -4.55
N ALA A 42 8.23 -1.16 -3.95
CA ALA A 42 8.88 0.14 -3.79
C ALA A 42 9.20 0.86 -5.12
N THR A 43 9.28 0.14 -6.23
CA THR A 43 9.74 0.64 -7.55
C THR A 43 8.69 0.55 -8.65
N ARG A 44 7.72 -0.37 -8.52
CA ARG A 44 6.72 -0.65 -9.54
C ARG A 44 5.32 -0.24 -9.09
N ASP A 45 4.64 0.51 -9.95
CA ASP A 45 3.24 0.87 -9.78
C ASP A 45 2.33 -0.06 -10.61
N ASP A 46 1.23 -0.51 -10.01
CA ASP A 46 0.15 -1.23 -10.71
C ASP A 46 -0.98 -0.26 -11.14
N PRO A 47 -1.99 -0.70 -11.93
CA PRO A 47 -3.08 0.17 -12.36
C PRO A 47 -3.85 0.83 -11.20
N THR A 48 -4.05 0.12 -10.09
CA THR A 48 -4.73 0.63 -8.90
C THR A 48 -3.92 1.74 -8.25
N LEU A 49 -2.62 1.53 -8.05
CA LEU A 49 -1.73 2.51 -7.46
C LEU A 49 -1.64 3.78 -8.31
N ARG A 50 -1.51 3.64 -9.63
CA ARG A 50 -1.51 4.79 -10.55
C ARG A 50 -2.78 5.63 -10.44
N ARG A 51 -3.94 4.97 -10.30
CA ARG A 51 -5.23 5.66 -10.12
C ARG A 51 -5.27 6.45 -8.80
N VAL A 52 -4.89 5.85 -7.68
CA VAL A 52 -4.91 6.56 -6.40
C VAL A 52 -3.83 7.63 -6.28
N ILE A 53 -2.67 7.47 -6.95
CA ILE A 53 -1.69 8.56 -7.10
C ILE A 53 -2.32 9.74 -7.83
N ALA A 54 -3.00 9.50 -8.95
CA ALA A 54 -3.63 10.58 -9.72
C ALA A 54 -4.73 11.31 -8.92
N ILE A 55 -5.58 10.57 -8.19
CA ILE A 55 -6.59 11.15 -7.30
C ILE A 55 -5.91 11.97 -6.20
N SER A 56 -4.91 11.42 -5.52
CA SER A 56 -4.21 12.09 -4.41
C SER A 56 -3.51 13.38 -4.86
N ARG A 57 -2.88 13.36 -6.04
CA ARG A 57 -2.26 14.56 -6.63
C ARG A 57 -3.28 15.65 -6.95
N ARG A 58 -4.41 15.28 -7.54
CA ARG A 58 -5.51 16.23 -7.84
C ARG A 58 -6.11 16.84 -6.57
N ALA A 59 -6.11 16.09 -5.47
CA ALA A 59 -6.56 16.56 -4.17
C ALA A 59 -5.50 17.37 -3.38
N GLY A 60 -4.32 17.63 -3.96
CA GLY A 60 -3.29 18.49 -3.35
C GLY A 60 -2.35 17.80 -2.36
N PHE A 61 -2.35 16.46 -2.28
CA PHE A 61 -1.41 15.73 -1.42
C PHE A 61 -0.01 15.64 -2.04
N GLY A 62 1.02 15.64 -1.18
CA GLY A 62 2.43 15.46 -1.56
C GLY A 62 2.89 13.99 -1.54
N ALA A 63 2.11 13.13 -0.86
CA ALA A 63 2.39 11.71 -0.73
C ALA A 63 1.11 10.90 -0.50
N LEU A 64 1.20 9.59 -0.71
CA LEU A 64 0.24 8.61 -0.22
C LEU A 64 0.91 7.46 0.49
N GLU A 65 0.15 6.80 1.36
CA GLU A 65 0.46 5.49 1.92
C GLU A 65 -0.73 4.55 1.73
N VAL A 66 -0.49 3.43 1.06
CA VAL A 66 -1.46 2.35 0.93
C VAL A 66 -1.21 1.34 2.05
N VAL A 67 -2.27 1.03 2.78
CA VAL A 67 -2.37 -0.08 3.72
C VAL A 67 -3.55 -0.96 3.33
N ASN A 68 -3.57 -2.19 3.80
CA ASN A 68 -4.56 -3.18 3.40
C ASN A 68 -5.22 -3.85 4.61
N LEU A 69 -6.50 -4.19 4.50
CA LEU A 69 -7.22 -4.98 5.52
C LEU A 69 -6.59 -6.36 5.68
N TRP A 70 -6.12 -6.93 4.57
CA TRP A 70 -5.37 -8.19 4.52
C TRP A 70 -3.99 -7.93 3.93
N ALA A 71 -2.92 -8.28 4.63
CA ALA A 71 -1.57 -8.03 4.15
C ALA A 71 -1.08 -9.08 3.15
N LEU A 72 -1.79 -10.21 2.98
CA LEU A 72 -1.36 -11.28 2.08
C LEU A 72 -1.38 -10.80 0.62
N ARG A 73 -0.24 -10.96 -0.07
CA ARG A 73 -0.11 -10.58 -1.47
C ARG A 73 -0.79 -11.59 -2.37
N SER A 74 -1.84 -11.16 -3.08
CA SER A 74 -2.46 -11.92 -4.16
C SER A 74 -3.07 -10.99 -5.21
N ALA A 75 -2.96 -11.38 -6.49
CA ALA A 75 -3.69 -10.73 -7.57
C ALA A 75 -5.18 -11.12 -7.61
N HIS A 76 -5.57 -12.18 -6.91
CA HIS A 76 -6.91 -12.72 -6.89
C HIS A 76 -7.46 -12.70 -5.45
N PRO A 77 -8.35 -11.76 -5.10
CA PRO A 77 -8.91 -11.66 -3.75
C PRO A 77 -9.61 -12.93 -3.25
N ALA A 78 -10.09 -13.78 -4.16
CA ALA A 78 -10.69 -15.07 -3.82
C ALA A 78 -9.71 -16.02 -3.10
N ASP A 79 -8.39 -15.87 -3.30
CA ASP A 79 -7.38 -16.69 -2.64
C ASP A 79 -7.29 -16.38 -1.14
N LEU A 80 -7.68 -15.17 -0.73
CA LEU A 80 -7.64 -14.75 0.68
C LEU A 80 -8.59 -15.58 1.53
N ALA A 81 -9.73 -15.98 0.99
CA ALA A 81 -10.72 -16.82 1.69
C ALA A 81 -10.19 -18.24 1.96
N ARG A 82 -9.14 -18.67 1.25
CA ARG A 82 -8.51 -19.99 1.40
C ARG A 82 -7.21 -19.93 2.19
N ALA A 83 -6.69 -18.73 2.45
CA ALA A 83 -5.46 -18.56 3.20
C ALA A 83 -5.71 -18.80 4.70
N ALA A 84 -4.77 -19.47 5.36
CA ALA A 84 -4.85 -19.69 6.81
C ALA A 84 -4.74 -18.38 7.61
N ASP A 85 -3.94 -17.43 7.11
CA ASP A 85 -3.75 -16.12 7.72
C ASP A 85 -3.69 -15.04 6.61
N PRO A 86 -4.81 -14.57 6.06
CA PRO A 86 -4.81 -13.52 5.04
C PRO A 86 -4.46 -12.14 5.64
N VAL A 87 -4.75 -11.94 6.93
CA VAL A 87 -4.46 -10.69 7.65
C VAL A 87 -2.96 -10.51 7.73
N GLY A 88 -2.23 -11.51 8.22
CA GLY A 88 -0.80 -11.44 8.45
C GLY A 88 -0.45 -10.73 9.75
N PRO A 89 0.75 -10.99 10.29
CA PRO A 89 1.06 -10.72 11.70
C PRO A 89 1.24 -9.24 12.08
N ARG A 90 1.32 -8.32 11.10
CA ARG A 90 1.57 -6.88 11.35
C ARG A 90 0.64 -5.95 10.58
N ALA A 91 -0.48 -6.45 10.06
CA ALA A 91 -1.42 -5.65 9.28
C ALA A 91 -2.05 -4.53 10.13
N ASP A 92 -2.61 -4.87 11.29
CA ASP A 92 -3.25 -3.89 12.19
C ASP A 92 -2.26 -2.82 12.65
N ALA A 93 -1.04 -3.23 13.00
CA ALA A 93 0.02 -2.29 13.36
C ALA A 93 0.37 -1.32 12.21
N ALA A 94 0.26 -1.76 10.96
CA ALA A 94 0.47 -0.89 9.81
C ALA A 94 -0.72 0.05 9.57
N LEU A 95 -1.95 -0.43 9.74
CA LEU A 95 -3.16 0.39 9.71
C LEU A 95 -3.09 1.52 10.74
N TRP A 96 -2.77 1.21 12.00
CA TRP A 96 -2.63 2.22 13.05
C TRP A 96 -1.54 3.26 12.76
N ARG A 97 -0.38 2.84 12.24
CA ARG A 97 0.69 3.77 11.85
C ARG A 97 0.32 4.70 10.70
N ALA A 98 -0.53 4.26 9.78
CA ALA A 98 -0.92 5.08 8.63
C ALA A 98 -1.95 6.17 9.01
N LEU A 99 -2.74 5.92 10.07
CA LEU A 99 -3.77 6.81 10.59
C LEU A 99 -3.27 7.80 11.65
N ALA A 100 -2.07 7.59 12.19
CA ALA A 100 -1.37 8.53 13.06
C ALA A 100 -0.61 9.59 12.25
#